data_AF-A0A5A7S7B3-F1
#
_entry.id   AF-A0A5A7S7B3-F1
#
_cell.length_a   1.000
_cell.length_b   1.000
_cell.length_c   1.000
_cell.angle_alpha   90.00
_cell.angle_beta   90.00
_cell.angle_gamma   90.00
#
_symmetry.space_group_name_H-M   'P 1'
#
loop_
_entity.id
_entity.type
_entity.pdbx_description
1 polymer ?
#
loop_
_entity_poly.entity_id
_entity_poly.type
_entity_poly.pdbx_seq_one_letter_code
_entity_poly.pdbx_strand_id
1 'polypeptide(L)' 'MSRSVELAVGTQVWFDGSVWSVQKLTANTVTLCSGERLRAVAIAVLASQAVVMSDAEAANEDDELVAVILGNLSP' A
#
# COMPACT_ATOMS: atom_id res chain seq x y z
N MET A 1 -11.31 13.48 -10.44
CA MET A 1 -11.80 12.10 -10.22
C MET A 1 -11.38 11.69 -8.83
N SER A 2 -12.33 11.49 -7.91
CA SER A 2 -12.02 11.04 -6.54
C SER A 2 -11.95 9.51 -6.55
N ARG A 3 -10.76 8.94 -6.38
CA ARG A 3 -10.57 7.49 -6.22
C ARG A 3 -10.98 7.13 -4.81
N SER A 4 -12.17 6.55 -4.65
CA SER A 4 -12.60 5.94 -3.39
C SER A 4 -11.88 4.59 -3.26
N VAL A 5 -11.11 4.40 -2.19
CA VAL A 5 -10.47 3.12 -1.89
C VAL A 5 -11.21 2.46 -0.74
N GLU A 6 -11.59 1.21 -0.90
CA GLU A 6 -12.23 0.44 0.16
C GLU A 6 -11.14 -0.14 1.08
N LEU A 7 -11.21 0.24 2.36
CA LEU A 7 -10.33 -0.27 3.41
C LEU A 7 -11.06 -1.38 4.16
N ALA A 8 -10.51 -2.59 4.13
CA ALA A 8 -11.02 -3.74 4.87
C ALA A 8 -9.97 -4.27 5.86
N VAL A 9 -10.42 -5.06 6.83
CA VAL A 9 -9.50 -5.84 7.67
C VAL A 9 -8.76 -6.83 6.79
N GLY A 10 -7.44 -6.92 6.96
CA GLY A 10 -6.52 -7.69 6.12
C GLY A 10 -5.88 -6.88 5.00
N THR A 11 -6.40 -5.70 4.65
CA THR A 11 -5.78 -4.84 3.63
C THR A 11 -4.40 -4.38 4.07
N GLN A 12 -3.42 -4.45 3.17
CA GLN A 12 -2.09 -3.90 3.38
C GLN A 12 -2.03 -2.44 2.91
N VAL A 13 -1.38 -1.61 3.71
CA VAL A 13 -1.20 -0.18 3.43
C VAL A 13 0.25 0.20 3.71
N TRP A 14 0.82 1.00 2.81
CA TRP A 14 2.07 1.69 3.06
C TRP A 14 1.79 2.98 3.83
N PHE A 15 2.34 3.11 5.04
CA PHE A 15 2.12 4.27 5.90
C PHE A 15 3.35 4.50 6.79
N ASP A 16 3.77 5.76 6.92
CA ASP A 16 4.92 6.15 7.77
C ASP A 16 6.22 5.40 7.44
N GLY A 17 6.46 5.15 6.14
CA GLY A 17 7.66 4.45 5.66
C GLY A 17 7.71 2.95 5.95
N SER A 18 6.58 2.32 6.27
CA SER A 18 6.51 0.88 6.51
C SER A 18 5.19 0.29 5.97
N VAL A 19 5.20 -1.02 5.72
CA VAL A 19 3.99 -1.78 5.39
C VAL A 19 3.25 -2.14 6.67
N TRP A 20 1.96 -1.89 6.68
CA TRP A 20 1.05 -2.23 7.76
C TRP A 20 -0.15 -3.00 7.22
N SER A 21 -0.64 -3.94 8.00
CA SER A 21 -1.91 -4.62 7.75
C SER A 21 -3.01 -4.05 8.64
N VAL A 22 -4.18 -3.79 8.06
CA VAL A 22 -5.36 -3.37 8.83
C VAL A 22 -5.85 -4.55 9.66
N GLN A 23 -5.78 -4.45 10.98
CA GLN A 23 -6.29 -5.46 11.92
C GLN A 23 -7.73 -5.17 12.36
N LYS A 24 -8.06 -3.89 12.54
CA LYS A 24 -9.39 -3.48 13.02
C LYS A 24 -9.77 -2.14 12.43
N LEU A 25 -11.04 -2.01 12.07
CA LEU A 25 -11.62 -0.77 11.59
C LEU A 25 -12.83 -0.42 12.46
N THR A 26 -12.90 0.84 12.88
CA THR A 26 -14.00 1.42 13.64
C THR A 26 -14.50 2.67 12.91
N ALA A 27 -15.53 3.35 13.41
CA ALA A 27 -16.11 4.50 12.73
C ALA A 27 -15.10 5.62 12.37
N ASN A 28 -14.08 5.84 13.20
CA ASN A 28 -13.09 6.92 12.99
C ASN A 28 -11.62 6.47 13.10
N THR A 29 -11.36 5.22 13.45
CA THR A 29 -10.01 4.74 13.77
C THR A 29 -9.73 3.41 13.12
N VAL A 30 -8.52 3.27 12.58
CA VAL A 30 -7.94 2.05 12.03
C VAL A 30 -6.81 1.59 12.93
N THR A 31 -6.84 0.33 13.35
CA THR A 31 -5.69 -0.33 14.00
C THR A 31 -4.87 -1.04 12.94
N LEU A 32 -3.64 -0.59 12.80
CA LEU A 32 -2.62 -1.13 11.93
C LEU A 32 -1.69 -2.07 12.70
N CYS A 33 -1.23 -3.11 12.04
CA CYS A 33 -0.26 -4.08 12.56
C CYS A 33 0.91 -4.26 11.60
N SER A 34 2.14 -4.26 12.10
CA SER A 34 3.34 -4.57 11.33
C SER A 34 4.24 -5.46 12.18
N GLY A 35 4.17 -6.77 11.96
CA GLY A 35 4.80 -7.77 12.84
C GLY A 35 4.26 -7.68 14.27
N GLU A 36 5.13 -7.32 15.22
CA GLU A 36 4.77 -7.16 16.64
C GLU A 36 4.29 -5.73 16.99
N ARG A 37 4.33 -4.80 16.03
CA ARG A 37 3.95 -3.39 16.25
C ARG A 37 2.48 -3.19 15.95
N LEU A 38 1.78 -2.52 16.87
CA LEU A 38 0.40 -2.08 16.70
C LEU A 38 0.33 -0.55 16.76
N ARG A 39 -0.47 0.05 15.89
CA ARG A 39 -0.70 1.50 15.87
C ARG A 39 -2.16 1.81 15.55
N ALA A 40 -2.77 2.69 16.34
CA ALA A 40 -4.08 3.25 16.04
C ALA A 40 -3.93 4.57 15.29
N VAL A 41 -4.59 4.71 14.14
CA VAL A 41 -4.52 5.87 13.25
C VAL A 41 -5.94 6.32 12.91
N ALA A 42 -6.20 7.63 12.88
CA ALA A 42 -7.49 8.15 12.43
C ALA A 42 -7.70 7.85 10.94
N ILE A 43 -8.92 7.47 10.55
CA ILE A 43 -9.25 7.16 9.15
C ILE A 43 -8.90 8.32 8.22
N ALA A 44 -9.19 9.56 8.62
CA ALA A 44 -8.88 10.74 7.83
C ALA A 44 -7.38 10.92 7.55
N VAL A 45 -6.52 10.57 8.52
CA VAL A 45 -5.07 10.62 8.38
C VAL A 45 -4.60 9.53 7.42
N LEU A 46 -5.10 8.31 7.60
CA LEU A 46 -4.77 7.18 6.74
C LEU A 46 -5.20 7.45 5.30
N ALA A 47 -6.39 8.00 5.08
CA ALA A 47 -6.90 8.36 3.76
C ALA A 47 -6.08 9.45 3.06
N SER A 48 -5.40 10.32 3.81
CA SER A 48 -4.60 11.42 3.25
C SER A 48 -3.13 11.04 3.01
N GLN A 49 -2.60 10.06 3.72
CA GLN A 49 -1.15 9.78 3.75
C GLN A 49 -0.77 8.33 3.43
N ALA A 50 -1.69 7.39 3.56
CA ALA A 50 -1.42 5.99 3.29
C ALA A 50 -1.69 5.64 1.82
N VAL A 51 -0.88 4.72 1.29
CA VAL A 51 -1.11 4.13 -0.02
C VAL A 51 -1.61 2.71 0.20
N VAL A 52 -2.81 2.39 -0.28
CA VAL A 52 -3.33 1.02 -0.22
C VAL A 52 -2.52 0.14 -1.17
N MET A 53 -1.92 -0.91 -0.63
CA MET A 53 -1.26 -1.94 -1.41
C MET A 53 -2.34 -2.93 -1.86
N SER A 54 -3.01 -2.62 -2.96
CA SER A 54 -3.95 -3.54 -3.58
C SER A 54 -3.19 -4.68 -4.24
N ASP A 55 -3.61 -5.92 -4.01
CA ASP A 55 -3.19 -7.10 -4.79
C ASP A 55 -3.59 -6.99 -6.28
N ALA A 56 -4.48 -6.03 -6.59
CA ALA A 56 -5.03 -5.78 -7.92
C ALA A 56 -4.11 -5.04 -8.90
N GLU A 57 -2.81 -4.92 -8.63
CA GLU A 57 -1.79 -4.61 -9.67
C GLU A 57 -1.24 -5.90 -10.32
N ALA A 58 -1.90 -7.05 -10.14
CA ALA A 58 -1.66 -8.26 -10.92
C ALA A 58 -2.41 -8.28 -12.28
N ALA A 59 -3.14 -7.22 -12.65
CA ALA A 59 -3.89 -7.17 -13.92
C ALA A 59 -4.02 -5.74 -14.50
N ASN A 60 -2.93 -4.98 -14.54
CA ASN A 60 -2.73 -4.04 -15.66
C ASN A 60 -1.68 -4.67 -16.57
N GLU A 61 -2.17 -5.47 -17.51
CA GLU A 61 -1.51 -5.69 -18.80
C GLU A 61 -1.19 -4.30 -19.40
N ASP A 62 0.01 -4.14 -19.98
CA ASP A 62 0.59 -2.92 -20.60
C ASP A 62 1.62 -2.07 -19.80
N ASP A 63 2.29 -2.59 -18.77
CA ASP A 63 3.65 -2.09 -18.50
C ASP A 63 4.62 -2.81 -19.45
N GLU A 64 4.87 -2.17 -20.59
CA GLU A 64 5.91 -2.54 -21.54
C GLU A 64 7.23 -2.68 -20.77
N LEU A 65 7.61 -3.92 -20.46
CA LEU A 65 8.90 -4.25 -19.87
C LEU A 65 10.00 -3.83 -20.85
N VAL A 66 10.48 -2.60 -20.73
CA VAL A 66 11.65 -2.13 -21.47
C VAL A 66 12.84 -2.94 -20.94
N ALA A 67 13.23 -3.96 -21.70
CA ALA A 67 14.47 -4.67 -21.50
C ALA A 67 15.62 -3.67 -21.63
N VAL A 68 16.11 -3.15 -20.51
CA VAL A 68 17.36 -2.38 -20.47
C VAL A 68 18.47 -3.36 -20.75
N ILE A 69 18.91 -3.43 -22.02
CA ILE A 69 20.16 -4.08 -22.37
C ILE A 69 21.27 -3.28 -21.69
N LEU A 70 21.82 -3.84 -20.61
CA LEU A 70 23.09 -3.41 -20.03
C LEU A 70 24.18 -3.66 -21.08
N GLY A 71 24.38 -2.67 -21.95
CA GLY A 71 25.42 -2.66 -22.96
C GLY A 71 26.80 -2.71 -22.29
N ASN A 72 27.41 -3.89 -22.37
CA ASN A 72 28.83 -4.17 -22.47
C ASN A 72 29.79 -3.10 -21.91
N LEU A 73 30.04 -3.12 -20.60
CA LEU A 73 31.28 -2.60 -20.05
C LEU A 73 32.37 -3.68 -20.21
N SER A 74 32.88 -3.83 -21.43
CA SER A 74 34.21 -4.44 -21.61
C SER A 74 35.28 -3.46 -21.12
N PRO A 75 36.29 -3.89 -20.38
CA PRO A 75 37.60 -3.25 -20.41
C PRO A 75 38.31 -3.50 -21.76
#